data_AF-A0A520ET86-F1
#
_entry.id   AF-A0A520ET86-F1
#
_cell.length_a   1.000
_cell.length_b   1.000
_cell.length_c   1.000
_cell.angle_alpha   90.00
_cell.angle_beta   90.00
_cell.angle_gamma   90.00
#
_symmetry.space_group_name_H-M   'P 1'
#
loop_
_entity.id
_entity.type
_entity.pdbx_description
1 polymer ?
#
loop_
_entity_poly.entity_id
_entity_poly.type
_entity_poly.pdbx_seq_one_letter_code
_entity_poly.pdbx_strand_id
1 'polypeptide(L)'
;MAPLTRSRAGEGNAPTALNAEYYAQRAGAGLIVTEGTAPSAVGQGYPAVPGLYTDEQVAGWRLVADGVHEAGGTVVAQLMHVGRVAHTSNKGGVDTVAPSVVQAPGQMFTFSGMVDHDLPRALESGEIDGVIAEFVDAARNAISAGLDGVEVHGANGYLLHQFLDPTANLRDDEFGGSPERRARFVVEVVTAVADAVGADRVGLRLSPG
;
A
#
# COMPACT_ATOMS: atom_id res chain seq x y z
N MET A 1 13.04 -6.13 10.00
CA MET A 1 11.82 -6.96 10.07
C MET A 1 11.05 -6.76 8.79
N ALA A 2 10.73 -7.84 8.08
CA ALA A 2 10.00 -7.76 6.82
C ALA A 2 8.55 -7.28 7.03
N PRO A 3 7.93 -6.67 6.01
CA PRO A 3 6.52 -6.33 6.02
C PRO A 3 5.65 -7.59 6.08
N LEU A 4 4.72 -7.64 7.05
CA LEU A 4 3.91 -8.82 7.32
C LEU A 4 2.47 -8.40 7.60
N THR A 5 1.58 -8.48 6.60
CA THR A 5 0.14 -8.21 6.78
C THR A 5 -0.46 -9.08 7.87
N ARG A 6 -1.03 -8.45 8.89
CA ARG A 6 -1.63 -9.17 10.02
C ARG A 6 -3.15 -9.05 10.04
N SER A 7 -3.79 -8.05 9.42
CA SER A 7 -5.25 -7.91 9.53
C SER A 7 -5.73 -7.72 10.99
N ARG A 8 -5.02 -6.87 11.76
CA ARG A 8 -5.30 -6.58 13.18
C ARG A 8 -5.68 -5.11 13.41
N ALA A 9 -5.92 -4.33 12.37
CA ALA A 9 -6.43 -2.97 12.52
C ALA A 9 -7.84 -2.99 13.14
N GLY A 10 -8.17 -1.94 13.89
CA GLY A 10 -9.48 -1.76 14.50
C GLY A 10 -10.51 -1.21 13.52
N GLU A 11 -11.55 -0.59 14.08
CA GLU A 11 -12.56 0.14 13.32
C GLU A 11 -11.93 1.22 12.43
N GLY A 12 -12.52 1.44 11.25
CA GLY A 12 -11.98 2.40 10.27
C GLY A 12 -10.63 2.01 9.68
N ASN A 13 -10.18 0.76 9.87
CA ASN A 13 -8.85 0.31 9.48
C ASN A 13 -7.73 1.13 10.15
N ALA A 14 -7.98 1.65 11.36
CA ALA A 14 -6.96 2.37 12.14
C ALA A 14 -6.15 1.38 12.99
N PRO A 15 -4.82 1.53 13.07
CA PRO A 15 -4.03 0.80 14.07
C PRO A 15 -4.48 1.15 15.49
N THR A 16 -4.31 0.20 16.40
CA THR A 16 -4.72 0.31 17.81
C THR A 16 -3.54 0.09 18.76
N ALA A 17 -3.80 0.16 20.07
CA ALA A 17 -2.80 -0.18 21.09
C ALA A 17 -2.21 -1.59 20.90
N LEU A 18 -2.98 -2.55 20.38
CA LEU A 18 -2.48 -3.90 20.08
C LEU A 18 -1.41 -3.88 18.98
N ASN A 19 -1.58 -3.05 17.95
CA ASN A 19 -0.58 -2.89 16.90
C ASN A 19 0.70 -2.25 17.47
N ALA A 20 0.55 -1.22 18.31
CA ALA A 20 1.67 -0.55 18.96
C ALA A 20 2.49 -1.51 19.82
N GLU A 21 1.84 -2.30 20.68
CA GLU A 21 2.50 -3.32 21.50
C GLU A 21 3.24 -4.34 20.62
N TYR A 22 2.60 -4.83 19.56
CA TYR A 22 3.19 -5.80 18.65
C TYR A 22 4.50 -5.31 18.00
N TYR A 23 4.53 -4.06 17.52
CA TYR A 23 5.72 -3.48 16.89
C TYR A 23 6.78 -3.08 17.92
N ALA A 24 6.40 -2.52 19.07
CA ALA A 24 7.31 -2.16 20.15
C ALA A 24 8.13 -3.38 20.65
N GLN A 25 7.48 -4.54 20.81
CA GLN A 25 8.15 -5.80 21.15
C GLN A 25 9.22 -6.24 20.13
N ARG A 26 9.21 -5.68 18.92
CA ARG A 26 10.11 -6.00 17.81
C ARG A 26 11.08 -4.87 17.47
N ALA A 27 11.11 -3.80 18.25
CA ALA A 27 11.97 -2.63 18.06
C ALA A 27 13.48 -2.95 18.11
N GLY A 28 13.87 -4.13 18.61
CA GLY A 28 15.25 -4.62 18.51
C GLY A 28 15.71 -4.97 17.08
N ALA A 29 14.81 -4.98 16.09
CA ALA A 29 15.20 -5.06 14.68
C ALA A 29 15.80 -3.72 14.21
N GLY A 30 16.92 -3.75 13.47
CA GLY A 30 17.56 -2.51 12.99
C GLY A 30 16.66 -1.61 12.12
N LEU A 31 15.67 -2.19 11.46
CA LEU A 31 14.58 -1.47 10.79
C LEU A 31 13.33 -2.36 10.79
N ILE A 32 12.17 -1.80 11.11
CA ILE A 32 10.86 -2.40 10.91
C ILE A 32 10.24 -1.79 9.66
N VAL A 33 9.81 -2.64 8.73
CA VAL A 33 8.85 -2.24 7.70
C VAL A 33 7.48 -2.75 8.15
N THR A 34 6.49 -1.86 8.21
CA THR A 34 5.15 -2.22 8.69
C THR A 34 4.49 -3.27 7.80
N GLU A 35 3.35 -3.81 8.24
CA GLU A 35 2.39 -4.40 7.30
C GLU A 35 2.02 -3.46 6.16
N GLY A 36 1.52 -4.03 5.06
CA GLY A 36 1.03 -3.23 3.95
C GLY A 36 -0.11 -2.31 4.41
N THR A 37 0.04 -1.03 4.11
CA THR A 37 -0.85 0.04 4.57
C THR A 37 -1.46 0.73 3.36
N ALA A 38 -2.79 0.75 3.28
CA ALA A 38 -3.50 1.28 2.12
C ALA A 38 -3.35 2.81 2.04
N PRO A 39 -2.95 3.36 0.87
CA PRO A 39 -2.85 4.82 0.68
C PRO A 39 -4.20 5.49 0.45
N SER A 40 -5.25 4.71 0.15
CA SER A 40 -6.61 5.20 -0.10
C SER A 40 -7.64 4.08 0.14
N ALA A 41 -8.92 4.44 0.17
CA ALA A 41 -10.01 3.46 0.21
C ALA A 41 -10.04 2.56 -1.04
N VAL A 42 -9.68 3.10 -2.22
CA VAL A 42 -9.53 2.32 -3.46
C VAL A 42 -8.35 1.36 -3.37
N GLY A 43 -7.27 1.76 -2.70
CA GLY A 43 -6.08 0.94 -2.48
C GLY A 43 -6.25 -0.22 -1.50
N GLN A 44 -7.39 -0.29 -0.81
CA GLN A 44 -7.69 -1.36 0.15
C GLN A 44 -8.11 -2.66 -0.54
N GLY A 45 -7.78 -3.79 0.05
CA GLY A 45 -8.19 -5.12 -0.45
C GLY A 45 -8.58 -6.12 0.62
N TYR A 46 -7.86 -6.14 1.74
CA TYR A 46 -7.99 -7.19 2.75
C TYR A 46 -8.74 -6.71 3.98
N PRO A 47 -9.45 -7.62 4.70
CA PRO A 47 -10.12 -7.26 5.95
C PRO A 47 -9.11 -6.80 7.00
N ALA A 48 -9.48 -5.77 7.76
CA ALA A 48 -8.74 -5.27 8.92
C ALA A 48 -7.25 -4.95 8.66
N VAL A 49 -6.87 -4.67 7.41
CA VAL A 49 -5.54 -4.13 7.06
C VAL A 49 -5.54 -2.62 7.24
N PRO A 50 -4.51 -2.01 7.85
CA PRO A 50 -4.54 -0.60 8.16
C PRO A 50 -4.49 0.31 6.91
N GLY A 51 -5.09 1.48 7.03
CA GLY A 51 -4.95 2.59 6.07
C GLY A 51 -4.03 3.70 6.58
N LEU A 52 -3.84 4.73 5.76
CA LEU A 52 -3.07 5.94 6.10
C LEU A 52 -3.60 7.18 5.37
N TYR A 53 -4.92 7.31 5.28
CA TYR A 53 -5.62 8.37 4.54
C TYR A 53 -6.73 9.06 5.35
N THR A 54 -6.88 8.72 6.64
CA THR A 54 -7.77 9.43 7.57
C THR A 54 -7.03 9.83 8.84
N ASP A 55 -7.56 10.82 9.56
CA ASP A 55 -6.97 11.32 10.81
C ASP A 55 -6.92 10.22 11.90
N GLU A 56 -7.92 9.37 11.97
CA GLU A 56 -7.97 8.24 12.92
C GLU A 56 -6.86 7.23 12.63
N GLN A 57 -6.59 6.97 11.34
CA GLN A 57 -5.51 6.08 10.92
C GLN A 57 -4.14 6.69 11.26
N VAL A 58 -3.95 7.98 11.02
CA VAL A 58 -2.73 8.71 11.41
C VAL A 58 -2.51 8.66 12.92
N ALA A 59 -3.57 8.89 13.72
CA ALA A 59 -3.50 8.78 15.17
C ALA A 59 -3.13 7.37 15.63
N GLY A 60 -3.68 6.33 15.00
CA GLY A 60 -3.32 4.94 15.27
C GLY A 60 -1.85 4.63 14.95
N TRP A 61 -1.35 5.10 13.81
CA TRP A 61 0.06 4.94 13.45
C TRP A 61 1.01 5.72 14.36
N ARG A 62 0.57 6.84 14.92
CA ARG A 62 1.36 7.57 15.92
C ARG A 62 1.62 6.73 17.16
N LEU A 63 0.61 6.00 17.66
CA LEU A 63 0.81 5.06 18.76
C LEU A 63 1.88 4.01 18.44
N VAL A 64 1.91 3.53 17.20
CA VAL A 64 2.91 2.56 16.74
C VAL A 64 4.30 3.17 16.69
N ALA A 65 4.44 4.36 16.10
CA ALA A 65 5.71 5.06 16.01
C ALA A 65 6.27 5.36 17.40
N ASP A 66 5.47 5.96 18.27
CA ASP A 66 5.83 6.28 19.66
C ASP A 66 6.32 5.02 20.40
N GLY A 67 5.55 3.92 20.34
CA GLY A 67 5.92 2.67 21.00
C GLY A 67 7.20 2.03 20.48
N VAL A 68 7.48 2.12 19.17
CA VAL A 68 8.74 1.62 18.59
C VAL A 68 9.91 2.52 19.00
N HIS A 69 9.74 3.84 18.98
CA HIS A 69 10.79 4.81 19.32
C HIS A 69 11.12 4.79 20.81
N GLU A 70 10.13 4.66 21.70
CA GLU A 70 10.34 4.45 23.15
C GLU A 70 11.17 3.20 23.43
N ALA A 71 11.02 2.16 22.60
CA ALA A 71 11.81 0.94 22.65
C ALA A 71 13.14 1.02 21.87
N GLY A 72 13.49 2.20 21.33
CA GLY A 72 14.76 2.48 20.65
C GLY A 72 14.87 1.93 19.21
N GLY A 73 13.75 1.61 18.57
CA GLY A 73 13.70 1.08 17.22
C GLY A 73 13.48 2.13 16.13
N THR A 74 13.43 1.67 14.88
CA THR A 74 13.13 2.49 13.69
C THR A 74 12.05 1.79 12.88
N VAL A 75 11.05 2.52 12.39
CA VAL A 75 9.89 1.98 11.68
C VAL A 75 9.47 2.84 10.49
N VAL A 76 9.26 2.19 9.34
CA VAL A 76 8.79 2.84 8.10
C VAL A 76 7.49 2.19 7.63
N ALA A 77 6.58 2.98 7.07
CA ALA A 77 5.32 2.47 6.55
C ALA A 77 5.46 1.84 5.16
N GLN A 78 4.94 0.63 4.95
CA GLN A 78 4.84 0.06 3.61
C GLN A 78 3.55 0.55 2.93
N LEU A 79 3.65 1.47 1.98
CA LEU A 79 2.49 1.97 1.24
C LEU A 79 2.09 1.00 0.13
N MET A 80 0.89 0.43 0.23
CA MET A 80 0.43 -0.70 -0.60
C MET A 80 -0.96 -0.44 -1.16
N HIS A 81 -1.03 -0.19 -2.47
CA HIS A 81 -2.29 -0.20 -3.21
C HIS A 81 -2.49 -1.59 -3.86
N VAL A 82 -3.53 -2.34 -3.47
CA VAL A 82 -3.66 -3.75 -3.90
C VAL A 82 -3.99 -3.95 -5.39
N GLY A 83 -4.61 -2.95 -6.02
CA GLY A 83 -5.04 -3.05 -7.43
C GLY A 83 -6.07 -4.18 -7.60
N ARG A 84 -5.89 -5.06 -8.60
CA ARG A 84 -6.81 -6.19 -8.85
C ARG A 84 -6.85 -7.29 -7.78
N VAL A 85 -5.97 -7.28 -6.78
CA VAL A 85 -5.99 -8.27 -5.69
C VAL A 85 -6.95 -7.80 -4.59
N ALA A 86 -8.22 -7.64 -4.95
CA ALA A 86 -9.24 -7.05 -4.09
C ALA A 86 -10.63 -7.66 -4.34
N HIS A 87 -11.51 -7.43 -3.37
CA HIS A 87 -12.93 -7.69 -3.46
C HIS A 87 -13.69 -6.54 -2.80
N THR A 88 -14.69 -5.98 -3.48
CA THR A 88 -15.46 -4.80 -3.05
C THR A 88 -16.01 -4.91 -1.63
N SER A 89 -16.37 -6.11 -1.17
CA SER A 89 -16.88 -6.34 0.19
C SER A 89 -15.90 -5.96 1.31
N ASN A 90 -14.58 -5.96 1.04
CA ASN A 90 -13.56 -5.63 2.03
C ASN A 90 -13.21 -4.14 2.07
N LYS A 91 -13.77 -3.36 1.15
CA LYS A 91 -13.45 -1.94 0.92
C LYS A 91 -14.71 -1.09 0.76
N GLY A 92 -15.79 -1.48 1.44
CA GLY A 92 -17.02 -0.69 1.53
C GLY A 92 -17.75 -0.50 0.19
N GLY A 93 -17.57 -1.41 -0.76
CA GLY A 93 -18.19 -1.31 -2.08
C GLY A 93 -17.43 -0.45 -3.10
N VAL A 94 -16.28 0.11 -2.73
CA VAL A 94 -15.45 0.92 -3.64
C VAL A 94 -14.85 0.06 -4.75
N ASP A 95 -14.87 0.56 -5.98
CA ASP A 95 -14.40 -0.15 -7.18
C ASP A 95 -12.98 -0.71 -7.06
N THR A 96 -12.79 -1.89 -7.64
CA THR A 96 -11.47 -2.52 -7.81
C THR A 96 -10.84 -2.05 -9.13
N VAL A 97 -9.61 -1.54 -9.07
CA VAL A 97 -8.91 -0.94 -10.23
C VAL A 97 -7.61 -1.66 -10.57
N ALA A 98 -7.19 -1.58 -11.82
CA ALA A 98 -5.98 -2.23 -12.33
C ALA A 98 -5.47 -1.49 -13.59
N PRO A 99 -4.27 -1.81 -14.10
CA PRO A 99 -3.83 -1.31 -15.41
C PRO A 99 -4.71 -1.80 -16.57
N SER A 100 -5.36 -2.96 -16.44
CA SER A 100 -6.19 -3.57 -17.49
C SER A 100 -7.31 -4.44 -16.89
N VAL A 101 -8.33 -4.75 -17.69
CA VAL A 101 -9.49 -5.58 -17.29
C VAL A 101 -9.09 -7.06 -17.26
N VAL A 102 -8.25 -7.43 -16.28
CA VAL A 102 -7.75 -8.80 -16.10
C VAL A 102 -7.93 -9.19 -14.64
N GLN A 103 -8.88 -10.10 -14.36
CA GLN A 103 -9.13 -10.63 -13.02
C GLN A 103 -7.87 -11.30 -12.44
N ALA A 104 -7.59 -11.08 -11.15
CA ALA A 104 -6.51 -11.79 -10.48
C ALA A 104 -6.89 -13.27 -10.28
N PRO A 105 -5.97 -14.22 -10.53
CA PRO A 105 -6.27 -15.62 -10.30
C PRO A 105 -6.43 -15.93 -8.81
N GLY A 106 -7.23 -16.96 -8.51
CA GLY A 106 -7.42 -17.46 -7.15
C GLY A 106 -8.44 -16.66 -6.34
N GLN A 107 -8.42 -16.90 -5.03
CA GLN A 107 -9.42 -16.42 -4.09
C GLN A 107 -8.78 -15.60 -2.97
N MET A 108 -9.57 -14.71 -2.37
CA MET A 108 -9.19 -13.97 -1.18
C MET A 108 -10.22 -14.13 -0.07
N PHE A 109 -9.77 -13.92 1.16
CA PHE A 109 -10.63 -13.94 2.32
C PHE A 109 -11.41 -12.63 2.46
N THR A 110 -12.71 -12.74 2.72
CA THR A 110 -13.60 -11.66 3.14
C THR A 110 -14.25 -12.04 4.46
N PHE A 111 -15.00 -11.12 5.07
CA PHE A 111 -15.78 -11.44 6.27
C PHE A 111 -16.85 -12.52 6.05
N SER A 112 -17.19 -12.87 4.79
CA SER A 112 -18.11 -13.95 4.44
C SER A 112 -17.42 -15.25 3.99
N GLY A 113 -16.08 -15.29 3.96
CA GLY A 113 -15.29 -16.48 3.57
C GLY A 113 -14.40 -16.24 2.35
N MET A 114 -13.91 -17.34 1.76
CA MET A 114 -13.10 -17.28 0.53
C MET A 114 -14.00 -16.99 -0.68
N VAL A 115 -13.65 -15.97 -1.46
CA VAL A 115 -14.33 -15.60 -2.70
C VAL A 115 -13.30 -15.32 -3.79
N ASP A 116 -13.71 -15.40 -5.04
CA ASP A 116 -12.87 -15.00 -6.16
C ASP A 116 -12.60 -13.48 -6.11
N HIS A 117 -11.45 -13.05 -6.61
CA HIS A 117 -11.17 -11.61 -6.74
C HIS A 117 -12.17 -10.93 -7.69
N ASP A 118 -12.39 -9.63 -7.54
CA ASP A 118 -13.23 -8.90 -8.49
C ASP A 118 -12.61 -8.89 -9.90
N LEU A 119 -13.47 -8.81 -10.92
CA LEU A 119 -13.05 -8.31 -12.23
C LEU A 119 -12.76 -6.79 -12.10
N PRO A 120 -11.52 -6.33 -12.30
CA PRO A 120 -11.19 -4.92 -12.08
C PRO A 120 -11.67 -4.04 -13.23
N ARG A 121 -11.86 -2.75 -12.94
CA ARG A 121 -11.90 -1.69 -13.93
C ARG A 121 -10.48 -1.28 -14.32
N ALA A 122 -10.24 -1.03 -15.60
CA ALA A 122 -8.98 -0.43 -16.04
C ALA A 122 -8.93 1.06 -15.65
N LEU A 123 -7.82 1.51 -15.07
CA LEU A 123 -7.55 2.93 -14.84
C LEU A 123 -7.44 3.66 -16.18
N GLU A 124 -8.09 4.81 -16.31
CA GLU A 124 -7.85 5.74 -17.40
C GLU A 124 -6.54 6.49 -17.16
N SER A 125 -5.85 6.92 -18.23
CA SER A 125 -4.58 7.65 -18.08
C SER A 125 -4.74 8.92 -17.24
N GLY A 126 -5.89 9.59 -17.34
CA GLY A 126 -6.21 10.79 -16.53
C GLY A 126 -6.46 10.52 -15.04
N GLU A 127 -6.59 9.26 -14.63
CA GLU A 127 -6.75 8.90 -13.21
C GLU A 127 -5.41 8.63 -12.51
N ILE A 128 -4.32 8.44 -13.27
CA ILE A 128 -3.01 8.05 -12.73
C ILE A 128 -2.46 9.10 -11.76
N ASP A 129 -2.57 10.38 -12.11
CA ASP A 129 -2.14 11.49 -11.24
C ASP A 129 -2.88 11.50 -9.90
N GLY A 130 -4.15 11.10 -9.89
CA GLY A 130 -4.94 10.94 -8.67
C GLY A 130 -4.38 9.84 -7.77
N VAL A 131 -4.02 8.69 -8.35
CA VAL A 131 -3.41 7.59 -7.59
C VAL A 131 -2.02 7.99 -7.07
N ILE A 132 -1.22 8.73 -7.85
CA ILE A 132 0.06 9.27 -7.39
C ILE A 132 -0.17 10.19 -6.17
N ALA A 133 -1.16 11.08 -6.23
CA ALA A 133 -1.50 11.97 -5.12
C ALA A 133 -1.90 11.18 -3.85
N GLU A 134 -2.64 10.09 -3.98
CA GLU A 134 -2.98 9.21 -2.85
C GLU A 134 -1.72 8.64 -2.16
N PHE A 135 -0.72 8.18 -2.92
CA PHE A 135 0.55 7.72 -2.36
C PHE A 135 1.32 8.86 -1.66
N VAL A 136 1.33 10.05 -2.26
CA VAL A 136 1.99 11.24 -1.70
C VAL A 136 1.35 11.65 -0.38
N ASP A 137 0.02 11.74 -0.33
CA ASP A 137 -0.70 12.14 0.88
C ASP A 137 -0.55 11.09 1.98
N ALA A 138 -0.61 9.81 1.64
CA ALA A 138 -0.29 8.73 2.58
C ALA A 138 1.16 8.86 3.09
N ALA A 139 2.14 9.15 2.23
CA ALA A 139 3.52 9.35 2.69
C ALA A 139 3.66 10.52 3.66
N ARG A 140 3.00 11.66 3.38
CA ARG A 140 2.98 12.82 4.30
C ARG A 140 2.33 12.46 5.64
N ASN A 141 1.26 11.66 5.59
CA ASN A 141 0.58 11.15 6.77
C ASN A 141 1.47 10.21 7.58
N ALA A 142 2.29 9.37 6.94
CA ALA A 142 3.27 8.52 7.64
C ALA A 142 4.25 9.36 8.45
N ILE A 143 4.85 10.38 7.81
CA ILE A 143 5.79 11.27 8.48
C ILE A 143 5.11 12.07 9.60
N SER A 144 3.88 12.54 9.37
CA SER A 144 3.10 13.27 10.38
C SER A 144 2.66 12.40 11.57
N ALA A 145 2.53 11.09 11.36
CA ALA A 145 2.33 10.10 12.41
C ALA A 145 3.62 9.81 13.20
N GLY A 146 4.79 10.25 12.73
CA GLY A 146 6.07 10.02 13.39
C GLY A 146 6.83 8.78 12.88
N LEU A 147 6.39 8.14 11.79
CA LEU A 147 7.16 7.08 11.14
C LEU A 147 8.42 7.67 10.49
N ASP A 148 9.51 6.90 10.46
CA ASP A 148 10.84 7.36 10.02
C ASP A 148 10.93 7.55 8.49
N GLY A 149 9.96 7.00 7.75
CA GLY A 149 9.95 6.99 6.29
C GLY A 149 8.90 6.04 5.73
N VAL A 150 9.00 5.76 4.44
CA VAL A 150 8.09 4.88 3.71
C VAL A 150 8.81 3.91 2.78
N GLU A 151 8.25 2.72 2.63
CA GLU A 151 8.60 1.77 1.57
C GLU A 151 7.42 1.70 0.59
N VAL A 152 7.63 2.14 -0.66
CA VAL A 152 6.63 2.02 -1.73
C VAL A 152 6.55 0.56 -2.19
N HIS A 153 5.34 -0.02 -2.18
CA HIS A 153 5.15 -1.44 -2.50
C HIS A 153 5.01 -1.70 -4.01
N GLY A 154 6.15 -1.85 -4.71
CA GLY A 154 6.25 -2.24 -6.13
C GLY A 154 6.21 -3.74 -6.43
N ALA A 155 5.88 -4.58 -5.44
CA ALA A 155 6.03 -6.04 -5.50
C ALA A 155 4.71 -6.85 -5.40
N ASN A 156 4.83 -8.18 -5.40
CA ASN A 156 3.84 -9.20 -5.00
C ASN A 156 2.51 -9.19 -5.76
N GLY A 157 2.48 -8.56 -6.94
CA GLY A 157 1.31 -8.57 -7.81
C GLY A 157 0.26 -7.52 -7.44
N TYR A 158 0.60 -6.57 -6.58
CA TYR A 158 -0.22 -5.39 -6.27
C TYR A 158 -0.07 -4.30 -7.33
N LEU A 159 -0.80 -3.18 -7.21
CA LEU A 159 -1.03 -2.24 -8.32
C LEU A 159 0.25 -1.85 -9.07
N LEU A 160 1.28 -1.39 -8.35
CA LEU A 160 2.53 -0.99 -8.97
C LEU A 160 3.24 -2.16 -9.68
N HIS A 161 3.20 -3.37 -9.10
CA HIS A 161 3.72 -4.56 -9.78
C HIS A 161 2.87 -4.94 -11.00
N GLN A 162 1.54 -4.76 -10.93
CA GLN A 162 0.64 -5.02 -12.07
C GLN A 162 1.00 -4.16 -13.27
N PHE A 163 1.41 -2.89 -13.07
CA PHE A 163 1.89 -2.05 -14.16
C PHE A 163 3.22 -2.54 -14.74
N LEU A 164 4.11 -3.14 -13.94
CA LEU A 164 5.39 -3.70 -14.40
C LEU A 164 5.22 -5.01 -15.18
N ASP A 165 4.21 -5.81 -14.85
CA ASP A 165 3.96 -7.15 -15.37
C ASP A 165 3.23 -7.13 -16.73
N PRO A 166 3.85 -7.61 -17.83
CA PRO A 166 3.22 -7.63 -19.15
C PRO A 166 2.01 -8.58 -19.26
N THR A 167 1.78 -9.46 -18.28
CA THR A 167 0.59 -10.34 -18.24
C THR A 167 -0.60 -9.68 -17.55
N ALA A 168 -0.36 -8.63 -16.75
CA ALA A 168 -1.39 -7.86 -16.05
C ALA A 168 -1.64 -6.50 -16.71
N ASN A 169 -0.61 -5.88 -17.29
CA ASN A 169 -0.67 -4.61 -18.00
C ASN A 169 -0.67 -4.83 -19.51
N LEU A 170 -1.87 -4.77 -20.08
CA LEU A 170 -2.15 -4.91 -21.51
C LEU A 170 -2.40 -3.56 -22.19
N ARG A 171 -2.01 -2.45 -21.55
CA ARG A 171 -2.21 -1.10 -22.09
C ARG A 171 -1.32 -0.87 -23.32
N ASP A 172 -1.82 -0.02 -24.22
CA ASP A 172 -1.14 0.45 -25.43
C ASP A 172 -0.78 1.94 -25.39
N ASP A 173 -1.07 2.61 -24.26
CA ASP A 173 -0.75 4.01 -23.99
C ASP A 173 0.68 4.20 -23.41
N GLU A 174 0.95 5.36 -22.83
CA GLU A 174 2.26 5.70 -22.26
C GLU A 174 2.64 4.92 -20.98
N PHE A 175 1.69 4.16 -20.41
CA PHE A 175 1.88 3.34 -19.22
C PHE A 175 1.95 1.84 -19.55
N GLY A 176 1.96 1.43 -20.83
CA GLY A 176 2.01 0.03 -21.26
C GLY A 176 2.85 -0.25 -22.50
N GLY A 177 2.91 -1.53 -22.89
CA GLY A 177 3.66 -1.99 -24.05
C GLY A 177 5.15 -2.20 -23.78
N SER A 178 5.99 -1.15 -23.85
CA SER A 178 7.44 -1.29 -23.65
C SER A 178 7.81 -1.40 -22.16
N PRO A 179 8.96 -2.01 -21.80
CA PRO A 179 9.43 -2.03 -20.42
C PRO A 179 9.53 -0.64 -19.78
N GLU A 180 9.98 0.37 -20.53
CA GLU A 180 10.06 1.76 -20.08
C GLU A 180 8.69 2.33 -19.72
N ARG A 181 7.69 2.14 -20.60
CA ARG A 181 6.32 2.61 -20.37
C ARG A 181 5.65 1.89 -19.20
N ARG A 182 5.88 0.59 -19.04
CA ARG A 182 5.40 -0.17 -17.87
C ARG A 182 6.02 0.30 -16.55
N ALA A 183 7.29 0.71 -16.59
CA ALA A 183 7.99 1.24 -15.42
C ALA A 183 7.58 2.68 -15.06
N ARG A 184 7.05 3.44 -16.02
CA ARG A 184 6.71 4.86 -15.88
C ARG A 184 5.94 5.17 -14.59
N PHE A 185 4.80 4.50 -14.39
CA PHE A 185 3.93 4.77 -13.24
C PHE A 185 4.65 4.53 -11.90
N VAL A 186 5.46 3.48 -11.79
CA VAL A 186 6.22 3.18 -10.56
C VAL A 186 7.29 4.24 -10.30
N VAL A 187 8.00 4.69 -11.36
CA VAL A 187 9.00 5.75 -11.25
C VAL A 187 8.34 7.07 -10.83
N GLU A 188 7.19 7.41 -11.42
CA GLU A 188 6.45 8.64 -11.10
C GLU A 188 5.94 8.63 -9.65
N VAL A 189 5.40 7.51 -9.16
CA VAL A 189 5.00 7.37 -7.74
C VAL A 189 6.19 7.55 -6.80
N VAL A 190 7.31 6.84 -7.04
CA VAL A 190 8.49 6.91 -6.16
C VAL A 190 9.10 8.31 -6.17
N THR A 191 9.16 8.96 -7.35
CA THR A 191 9.69 10.32 -7.50
C THR A 191 8.82 11.31 -6.75
N ALA A 192 7.50 11.28 -6.95
CA ALA A 192 6.58 12.19 -6.28
C ALA A 192 6.58 12.03 -4.75
N VAL A 193 6.68 10.79 -4.26
CA VAL A 193 6.83 10.52 -2.82
C VAL A 193 8.15 11.06 -2.30
N ALA A 194 9.27 10.81 -3.01
CA ALA A 194 10.58 11.35 -2.63
C ALA A 194 10.62 12.88 -2.60
N ASP A 195 9.98 13.55 -3.57
CA ASP A 195 9.85 15.00 -3.59
C ASP A 195 9.03 15.54 -2.40
N ALA A 196 8.03 14.77 -1.95
CA ALA A 196 7.13 15.18 -0.87
C ALA A 196 7.72 14.99 0.53
N VAL A 197 8.51 13.93 0.76
CA VAL A 197 8.98 13.56 2.12
C VAL A 197 10.51 13.47 2.27
N GLY A 198 11.26 13.65 1.18
CA GLY A 198 12.72 13.52 1.14
C GLY A 198 13.16 12.12 0.69
N ALA A 199 14.05 12.07 -0.30
CA ALA A 199 14.53 10.82 -0.90
C ALA A 199 15.29 9.90 0.07
N ASP A 200 15.87 10.46 1.14
CA ASP A 200 16.53 9.73 2.23
C ASP A 200 15.55 8.91 3.09
N ARG A 201 14.24 9.15 2.94
CA ARG A 201 13.16 8.49 3.69
C ARG A 201 12.31 7.53 2.83
N VAL A 202 12.73 7.25 1.60
CA VAL A 202 11.93 6.48 0.64
C VAL A 202 12.67 5.22 0.19
N GLY A 203 12.03 4.07 0.40
CA GLY A 203 12.41 2.78 -0.17
C GLY A 203 11.43 2.31 -1.24
N LEU A 204 11.85 1.36 -2.06
CA LEU A 204 11.00 0.66 -3.04
C LEU A 204 11.18 -0.85 -2.88
N ARG A 205 10.08 -1.58 -2.78
CA ARG A 205 10.08 -3.05 -2.79
C ARG A 205 9.74 -3.60 -4.17
N LEU A 206 10.51 -4.58 -4.64
CA LEU A 206 10.28 -5.27 -5.92
C LEU A 206 10.28 -6.80 -5.73
N SER A 207 9.59 -7.51 -6.63
CA SER A 207 9.59 -8.98 -6.71
C SER A 207 9.75 -9.41 -8.18
N PRO A 208 10.98 -9.50 -8.70
CA PRO A 208 11.22 -9.73 -10.13
C PRO A 208 10.94 -11.17 -10.63
N GLY A 209 10.61 -12.09 -9.72
CA GLY A 209 10.46 -13.52 -9.99
C GLY A 209 9.03 -14.01 -9.84
#